data_AF-A0A8D8BZK5-F1
#
_entry.id   AF-A0A8D8BZK5-F1
#
_cell.length_a   1.000
_cell.length_b   1.000
_cell.length_c   1.000
_cell.angle_alpha   90.00
_cell.angle_beta   90.00
_cell.angle_gamma   90.00
#
_symmetry.space_group_name_H-M   'P 1'
#
loop_
_entity.id
_entity.type
_entity.pdbx_description
1 polymer ?
#
loop_
_entity_poly.entity_id
_entity_poly.type
_entity_poly.pdbx_seq_one_letter_code
_entity_poly.pdbx_strand_id
1 'polypeptide(L)'
;MEHPTAEAVLQGVYTLYNNPNKQEKEKASRWLEEFQKSIHSWEIADQLLQQKHDLNSCTFAAQTMRNKIQNSFHELPESAHESLRQSLLEHISHITLETKPVIVTQLSLALADLALLMSSWRKPVATLLERFSSNPHMMYAV
;
A
#
# COMPACT_ATOMS: atom_id res chain seq x y z
N MET A 1 19.76 9.39 12.24
CA MET A 1 18.31 9.27 12.51
C MET A 1 18.01 7.79 12.51
N GLU A 2 17.28 7.31 13.50
CA GLU A 2 16.95 5.89 13.64
C GLU A 2 16.05 5.45 12.48
N HIS A 3 16.27 4.25 11.94
CA HIS A 3 15.44 3.72 10.87
C HIS A 3 14.02 3.49 11.42
N PRO A 4 12.96 4.03 10.78
CA PRO A 4 11.60 3.77 11.24
C PRO A 4 11.30 2.28 11.16
N THR A 5 10.58 1.74 12.15
CA THR A 5 10.13 0.35 12.15
C THR A 5 8.62 0.28 11.87
N ALA A 6 8.13 -0.91 11.51
CA ALA A 6 6.69 -1.14 11.35
C ALA A 6 5.90 -0.79 12.62
N GLU A 7 6.43 -1.12 13.80
CA GLU A 7 5.82 -0.82 15.09
C GLU A 7 5.72 0.70 15.33
N ALA A 8 6.78 1.45 14.98
CA ALA A 8 6.76 2.91 15.09
C ALA A 8 5.69 3.53 14.18
N VAL A 9 5.53 3.01 12.95
CA VAL A 9 4.48 3.47 12.02
C VAL A 9 3.09 3.10 12.53
N LEU A 10 2.89 1.88 13.03
CA LEU A 10 1.62 1.48 13.64
C LEU A 10 1.25 2.39 14.81
N GLN A 11 2.20 2.70 15.69
CA GLN A 11 1.98 3.60 16.82
C GLN A 11 1.67 5.04 16.36
N GLY A 12 2.35 5.52 15.31
CA GLY A 12 2.09 6.82 14.69
C GLY A 12 0.67 6.90 14.12
N VAL A 13 0.25 5.88 13.37
CA VAL A 13 -1.10 5.77 12.81
C VAL A 13 -2.13 5.69 13.94
N TYR A 14 -1.92 4.85 14.95
CA TYR A 14 -2.82 4.77 16.10
C TYR A 14 -2.97 6.13 16.79
N THR A 15 -1.86 6.84 17.00
CA THR A 15 -1.88 8.19 17.60
C THR A 15 -2.66 9.18 16.74
N LEU A 16 -2.45 9.17 15.43
CA LEU A 16 -3.14 10.05 14.49
C LEU A 16 -4.66 9.89 14.51
N TYR A 17 -5.18 8.67 14.69
CA TYR A 17 -6.62 8.43 14.65
C TYR A 17 -7.28 8.41 16.03
N ASN A 18 -6.61 7.92 17.07
CA ASN A 18 -7.24 7.62 18.36
C ASN A 18 -6.83 8.54 19.53
N ASN A 19 -5.74 9.31 19.41
CA ASN A 19 -5.28 10.15 20.52
C ASN A 19 -6.21 11.36 20.72
N PRO A 20 -6.69 11.65 21.95
CA PRO A 20 -7.54 12.81 22.21
C PRO A 20 -6.77 14.15 22.18
N ASN A 21 -5.44 14.14 22.36
CA ASN A 21 -4.62 15.33 22.36
C ASN A 21 -4.29 15.77 20.92
N LYS A 22 -4.85 16.91 20.49
CA LYS A 22 -4.63 17.48 19.16
C LYS A 22 -3.16 17.71 18.82
N GLN A 23 -2.34 18.16 19.76
CA GLN A 23 -0.92 18.41 19.52
C GLN A 23 -0.15 17.12 19.21
N GLU A 24 -0.49 16.02 19.87
CA GLU A 24 0.11 14.71 19.60
C GLU A 24 -0.33 14.15 18.25
N LYS A 25 -1.60 14.37 17.86
CA LYS A 25 -2.06 14.04 16.49
C LYS A 25 -1.29 14.80 15.42
N GLU A 26 -1.07 16.11 15.62
CA GLU A 26 -0.33 16.96 14.68
C GLU A 26 1.16 16.58 14.59
N LYS A 27 1.76 16.13 15.69
CA LYS A 27 3.12 15.55 15.68
C LYS A 27 3.15 14.23 14.90
N ALA A 28 2.20 13.34 15.16
CA ALA A 28 2.10 12.06 14.47
C ALA A 28 1.86 12.24 12.96
N SER A 29 0.97 13.16 12.55
CA SER A 29 0.73 13.49 11.14
C SER A 29 2.01 13.91 10.44
N ARG A 30 2.72 14.90 11.00
CA ARG A 30 3.98 15.39 10.41
C ARG A 30 5.03 14.30 10.32
N TRP A 31 5.17 13.47 11.36
CA TRP A 31 6.12 12.37 11.33
C TRP A 31 5.75 11.32 10.27
N LEU A 32 4.47 10.97 10.14
CA LEU A 32 3.98 10.03 9.12
C LEU A 32 4.15 10.60 7.70
N GLU A 33 3.95 11.91 7.51
CA GLU A 33 4.19 12.58 6.23
C GLU A 33 5.67 12.52 5.81
N GLU A 34 6.59 12.74 6.76
CA GLU A 34 8.03 12.59 6.50
C GLU A 34 8.42 11.12 6.25
N PHE A 35 7.83 10.19 7.01
CA PHE A 35 7.99 8.75 6.76
C PHE A 35 7.53 8.39 5.34
N GLN A 36 6.37 8.86 4.89
CA GLN A 36 5.85 8.58 3.55
C GLN A 36 6.81 9.04 2.45
N LYS A 37 7.54 10.16 2.64
CA LYS A 37 8.54 10.63 1.67
C LYS A 37 9.82 9.80 1.66
N SER A 38 10.13 9.06 2.73
CA SER A 38 11.36 8.30 2.85
C SER A 38 11.41 7.07 1.91
N ILE A 39 12.60 6.51 1.69
CA ILE A 39 12.78 5.25 0.96
C ILE A 39 12.22 4.04 1.74
N HIS A 40 12.18 4.14 3.07
CA HIS A 40 11.72 3.06 3.96
C HIS A 40 10.22 2.80 3.86
N SER A 41 9.45 3.76 3.35
CA SER A 41 7.99 3.62 3.25
C SER A 41 7.54 2.53 2.29
N TRP A 42 8.37 2.16 1.31
CA TRP A 42 8.10 1.03 0.41
C TRP A 42 7.98 -0.29 1.17
N GLU A 43 9.02 -0.63 1.92
CA GLU A 43 9.13 -1.89 2.65
C GLU A 43 8.11 -1.94 3.79
N ILE A 44 8.00 -0.86 4.55
CA ILE A 44 7.13 -0.84 5.73
C ILE A 44 5.65 -0.80 5.33
N ALA A 45 5.26 -0.11 4.25
CA ALA A 45 3.89 -0.20 3.75
C ALA A 45 3.55 -1.63 3.30
N ASP A 46 4.49 -2.33 2.66
CA ASP A 46 4.30 -3.75 2.31
C ASP A 46 4.09 -4.62 3.56
N GLN A 47 4.96 -4.47 4.57
CA GLN A 47 4.84 -5.20 5.84
C GLN A 47 3.50 -4.94 6.55
N LEU A 48 3.04 -3.69 6.61
CA LEU A 48 1.76 -3.34 7.21
C LEU A 48 0.57 -3.99 6.47
N LEU A 49 0.62 -4.04 5.15
CA LEU A 49 -0.39 -4.71 4.32
C LEU A 49 -0.38 -6.23 4.51
N GLN A 50 0.78 -6.84 4.79
CA GLN A 50 0.89 -8.26 5.14
C GLN A 50 0.32 -8.55 6.54
N GLN A 51 0.64 -7.70 7.53
CA GLN A 51 0.22 -7.89 8.93
C GLN A 51 -1.28 -7.66 9.15
N LYS A 52 -1.92 -6.78 8.36
CA LYS A 52 -3.36 -6.47 8.40
C LYS A 52 -3.90 -6.17 9.81
N HIS A 53 -3.14 -5.39 10.59
CA HIS A 53 -3.41 -5.18 12.01
C HIS A 53 -4.78 -4.51 12.28
N ASP A 54 -5.08 -3.40 11.61
CA ASP A 54 -6.36 -2.70 11.73
C ASP A 54 -6.69 -1.89 10.47
N LEU A 55 -7.90 -1.32 10.42
CA LEU A 55 -8.38 -0.57 9.27
C LEU A 55 -7.50 0.65 8.95
N ASN A 56 -7.09 1.41 9.96
CA ASN A 56 -6.37 2.66 9.75
C ASN A 56 -4.95 2.37 9.26
N SER A 57 -4.28 1.37 9.84
CA SER A 57 -2.95 0.94 9.38
C SER A 57 -2.97 0.38 7.95
N CYS A 58 -3.95 -0.47 7.61
CA CYS A 58 -4.12 -0.96 6.24
C CYS A 58 -4.40 0.17 5.25
N THR A 59 -5.29 1.11 5.61
CA THR A 59 -5.64 2.25 4.74
C THR A 59 -4.43 3.15 4.52
N PHE A 60 -3.71 3.48 5.60
CA PHE A 60 -2.48 4.27 5.52
C PHE A 60 -1.43 3.61 4.64
N ALA A 61 -1.21 2.30 4.80
CA ALA A 61 -0.23 1.56 4.01
C ALA A 61 -0.61 1.49 2.53
N ALA A 62 -1.88 1.21 2.20
CA ALA A 62 -2.36 1.17 0.82
C ALA A 62 -2.25 2.55 0.13
N GLN A 63 -2.63 3.62 0.84
CA GLN A 63 -2.48 5.00 0.34
C GLN A 63 -1.00 5.37 0.14
N THR A 64 -0.15 4.99 1.08
CA THR A 64 1.30 5.21 0.98
C THR A 64 1.88 4.52 -0.24
N MET A 65 1.56 3.23 -0.44
CA MET A 65 2.02 2.44 -1.58
C MET A 65 1.61 3.09 -2.91
N ARG A 66 0.34 3.48 -3.04
CA ARG A 66 -0.14 4.19 -4.24
C ARG A 66 0.61 5.49 -4.46
N ASN A 67 0.70 6.35 -3.45
CA ASN A 67 1.38 7.64 -3.56
C ASN A 67 2.85 7.48 -3.95
N LYS A 68 3.53 6.45 -3.43
CA LYS A 68 4.92 6.15 -3.76
C LYS A 68 5.08 5.70 -5.21
N ILE A 69 4.16 4.88 -5.73
CA ILE A 69 4.16 4.49 -7.14
C ILE A 69 3.91 5.72 -8.03
N GLN A 70 2.96 6.57 -7.69
CA GLN A 70 2.64 7.73 -8.54
C GLN A 70 3.77 8.78 -8.57
N ASN A 71 4.42 9.04 -7.43
CA ASN A 71 5.31 10.20 -7.28
C ASN A 71 6.80 9.85 -7.16
N SER A 72 7.11 8.62 -6.74
CA SER A 72 8.44 8.21 -6.26
C SER A 72 8.92 6.90 -6.91
N PHE A 73 8.27 6.40 -7.96
CA PHE A 73 8.64 5.12 -8.59
C PHE A 73 10.10 5.07 -9.07
N HIS A 74 10.65 6.22 -9.46
CA HIS A 74 12.06 6.38 -9.87
C HIS A 74 13.07 6.09 -8.77
N GLU A 75 12.66 6.06 -7.49
CA GLU A 75 13.51 5.66 -6.38
C GLU A 75 13.85 4.17 -6.41
N LEU A 76 13.00 3.35 -7.04
CA LEU A 76 13.19 1.90 -7.09
C LEU A 76 14.05 1.51 -8.29
N PRO A 77 15.11 0.69 -8.08
CA PRO A 77 15.85 0.12 -9.19
C PRO A 77 14.95 -0.81 -10.01
N GLU A 78 15.23 -0.94 -11.31
CA GLU A 78 14.44 -1.79 -12.22
C GLU A 78 14.34 -3.25 -11.75
N SER A 79 15.39 -3.75 -11.08
CA SER A 79 15.42 -5.08 -10.48
C SER A 79 14.35 -5.31 -9.39
N ALA A 80 13.82 -4.24 -8.78
CA ALA A 80 12.80 -4.32 -7.74
C ALA A 80 11.37 -4.17 -8.29
N HIS A 81 11.19 -3.72 -9.54
CA HIS A 81 9.86 -3.46 -10.11
C HIS A 81 9.00 -4.73 -10.19
N GLU A 82 9.62 -5.85 -10.57
CA GLU A 82 8.96 -7.15 -10.63
C GLU A 82 8.49 -7.62 -9.25
N SER A 83 9.34 -7.48 -8.24
CA SER A 83 8.98 -7.82 -6.86
C SER A 83 7.84 -6.96 -6.33
N LEU A 84 7.88 -5.63 -6.58
CA LEU A 84 6.79 -4.74 -6.21
C LEU A 84 5.46 -5.15 -6.87
N ARG A 85 5.49 -5.45 -8.16
CA ARG A 85 4.32 -5.96 -8.90
C ARG A 85 3.77 -7.21 -8.25
N GLN A 86 4.63 -8.19 -7.95
CA GLN A 86 4.21 -9.44 -7.36
C GLN A 86 3.61 -9.24 -5.97
N SER A 87 4.20 -8.38 -5.13
CA SER A 87 3.66 -8.02 -3.82
C SER A 87 2.27 -7.38 -3.92
N LEU A 88 2.07 -6.40 -4.82
CA LEU A 88 0.75 -5.79 -5.02
C LEU A 88 -0.31 -6.79 -5.48
N LEU A 89 0.03 -7.65 -6.43
CA LEU A 89 -0.89 -8.70 -6.88
C LEU A 89 -1.21 -9.70 -5.77
N GLU A 90 -0.24 -10.00 -4.90
CA GLU A 90 -0.46 -10.83 -3.71
C GLU A 90 -1.44 -10.16 -2.75
N HIS A 91 -1.23 -8.89 -2.40
CA HIS A 91 -2.15 -8.13 -1.55
C HIS A 91 -3.58 -8.11 -2.09
N ILE A 92 -3.71 -7.89 -3.40
CA ILE A 92 -5.01 -7.91 -4.09
C ILE A 92 -5.64 -9.31 -4.03
N SER A 93 -4.86 -10.37 -4.19
CA SER A 93 -5.37 -11.75 -4.12
C SER A 93 -5.97 -12.13 -2.75
N HIS A 94 -5.56 -11.43 -1.69
CA HIS A 94 -6.10 -11.60 -0.35
C HIS A 94 -7.26 -10.66 -0.02
N ILE A 95 -7.80 -9.93 -0.99
CA ILE A 95 -9.02 -9.12 -0.81
C ILE A 95 -10.22 -10.06 -0.69
N THR A 96 -11.02 -9.82 0.34
CA THR A 96 -12.26 -10.54 0.63
C THR A 96 -13.45 -9.58 0.70
N LEU A 97 -14.67 -10.10 0.80
CA LEU A 97 -15.89 -9.30 0.99
C LEU A 97 -15.87 -8.44 2.27
N GLU A 98 -15.02 -8.78 3.24
CA GLU A 98 -14.87 -8.02 4.48
C GLU A 98 -13.86 -6.87 4.36
N THR A 99 -13.02 -6.90 3.32
CA THR A 99 -12.01 -5.87 3.08
C THR A 99 -12.71 -4.55 2.77
N LYS A 100 -12.32 -3.48 3.47
CA LYS A 100 -13.00 -2.20 3.30
C LYS A 100 -12.77 -1.63 1.90
N PRO A 101 -13.81 -1.06 1.24
CA PRO A 101 -13.70 -0.54 -0.12
C PRO A 101 -12.54 0.45 -0.32
N VAL A 102 -12.27 1.29 0.68
CA VAL A 102 -11.14 2.24 0.63
C VAL A 102 -9.80 1.54 0.39
N ILE A 103 -9.55 0.40 1.02
CA ILE A 103 -8.29 -0.36 0.85
C ILE A 103 -8.26 -0.96 -0.56
N VAL A 104 -9.37 -1.57 -0.99
CA VAL A 104 -9.52 -2.18 -2.33
C VAL A 104 -9.23 -1.14 -3.43
N THR A 105 -9.84 0.05 -3.33
CA THR A 105 -9.62 1.13 -4.30
C THR A 105 -8.15 1.58 -4.33
N GLN A 106 -7.51 1.78 -3.17
CA GLN A 106 -6.11 2.24 -3.15
C GLN A 106 -5.15 1.22 -3.75
N LEU A 107 -5.32 -0.07 -3.44
CA LEU A 107 -4.50 -1.14 -4.03
C LEU A 107 -4.76 -1.30 -5.53
N SER A 108 -6.02 -1.20 -5.96
CA SER A 108 -6.39 -1.28 -7.38
C SER A 108 -5.79 -0.13 -8.19
N LEU A 109 -5.85 1.09 -7.65
CA LEU A 109 -5.23 2.26 -8.26
C LEU A 109 -3.71 2.16 -8.26
N ALA A 110 -3.09 1.72 -7.16
CA ALA A 110 -1.65 1.49 -7.08
C ALA A 110 -1.16 0.52 -8.18
N LEU A 111 -1.90 -0.57 -8.40
CA LEU A 111 -1.60 -1.54 -9.44
C LEU A 111 -1.79 -0.96 -10.86
N ALA A 112 -2.85 -0.17 -11.07
CA ALA A 112 -3.09 0.49 -12.34
C ALA A 112 -1.99 1.52 -12.66
N ASP A 113 -1.62 2.35 -11.68
CA ASP A 113 -0.52 3.30 -11.79
C ASP A 113 0.80 2.57 -12.11
N LEU A 114 1.08 1.46 -11.42
CA LEU A 114 2.27 0.64 -11.70
C LEU A 114 2.27 0.07 -13.11
N ALA A 115 1.12 -0.44 -13.59
CA ALA A 115 1.00 -0.97 -14.95
C ALA A 115 1.25 0.09 -16.03
N LEU A 116 0.93 1.36 -15.76
CA LEU A 116 1.21 2.48 -16.66
C LEU A 116 2.69 2.89 -16.63
N LEU A 117 3.34 2.83 -15.47
CA LEU A 117 4.73 3.27 -15.28
C LEU A 117 5.76 2.19 -15.63
N MET A 118 5.45 0.92 -15.38
CA MET A 118 6.34 -0.21 -15.60
C MET A 118 6.29 -0.66 -17.07
N SER A 119 7.00 0.04 -17.95
CA SER A 119 7.01 -0.24 -19.40
C SER A 119 7.46 -1.67 -19.77
N SER A 120 8.19 -2.34 -18.89
CA SER A 120 8.59 -3.75 -19.01
C SER A 120 7.42 -4.72 -18.80
N TRP A 121 6.35 -4.31 -18.12
CA TRP A 121 5.16 -5.14 -17.91
C TRP A 121 4.30 -5.21 -19.18
N ARG A 122 4.50 -6.27 -19.96
CA ARG A 122 3.68 -6.56 -21.13
C ARG A 122 2.33 -7.18 -20.74
N LYS A 123 1.27 -6.70 -21.39
CA LYS A 123 -0.12 -7.22 -21.28
C LYS A 123 -0.66 -7.30 -19.83
N PRO A 124 -0.62 -6.21 -19.03
CA PRO A 124 -1.07 -6.23 -17.64
C PRO A 124 -2.51 -6.73 -17.48
N VAL A 125 -3.43 -6.33 -18.35
CA VAL A 125 -4.84 -6.78 -18.31
C VAL A 125 -4.96 -8.30 -18.45
N ALA A 126 -4.18 -8.93 -19.34
CA ALA A 126 -4.21 -10.38 -19.52
C ALA A 126 -3.73 -11.10 -18.25
N THR A 127 -2.63 -10.62 -17.65
CA THR A 127 -2.12 -11.15 -16.37
C THR A 127 -3.17 -11.07 -15.26
N LEU A 128 -3.91 -9.95 -15.17
CA LEU A 128 -4.96 -9.78 -14.17
C LEU A 128 -6.14 -10.73 -14.40
N LEU A 129 -6.58 -10.89 -15.65
CA LEU A 129 -7.64 -11.83 -16.00
C LEU A 129 -7.22 -13.26 -15.67
N GLU A 130 -6.02 -13.68 -16.07
CA GLU A 130 -5.51 -15.02 -15.76
C GLU A 130 -5.46 -15.28 -14.25
N ARG A 131 -4.99 -14.30 -13.46
CA ARG A 131 -4.84 -14.46 -12.01
C ARG A 131 -6.16 -14.43 -11.25
N PHE A 132 -7.11 -13.58 -11.65
CA PHE A 132 -8.31 -13.30 -10.83
C PHE A 132 -9.63 -13.79 -11.42
N SER A 133 -9.71 -14.18 -12.70
CA SER A 133 -10.96 -14.66 -13.34
C SER A 133 -11.51 -15.95 -12.73
N SER A 134 -10.65 -16.78 -12.15
CA SER A 134 -11.03 -18.07 -11.57
C SER A 134 -11.50 -17.98 -10.12
N ASN A 135 -11.52 -16.79 -9.52
CA ASN A 135 -11.97 -16.59 -8.13
C ASN A 135 -13.37 -15.93 -8.09
N PRO A 136 -14.44 -16.70 -7.86
CA PRO A 136 -15.81 -16.17 -7.85
C PRO A 136 -16.03 -15.07 -6.82
N HIS A 137 -15.24 -15.03 -5.74
CA HIS A 137 -15.37 -14.02 -4.70
C HIS A 137 -14.82 -12.65 -5.11
N MET A 138 -13.93 -12.57 -6.11
CA MET A 138 -13.39 -11.29 -6.60
C MET A 138 -14.26 -10.63 -7.67
N MET A 139 -15.21 -11.36 -8.26
CA MET A 139 -16.09 -10.86 -9.32
C MET A 139 -17.12 -9.83 -8.84
N TYR A 140 -17.33 -9.72 -7.52
CA TYR A 140 -18.39 -8.91 -6.91
C TYR A 140 -17.88 -7.76 -6.01
N ALA A 141 -16.57 -7.51 -5.98
CA ALA A 141 -15.96 -6.53 -5.06
C ALA A 141 -15.81 -5.11 -5.66
N VAL A 142 -16.53 -4.78 -6.73
CA VAL A 142 -16.47 -3.48 -7.42
C VAL A 142 -17.72 -2.65 -7.16
#